data_AF-A0A937MQV8-F1
#
_entry.id   AF-A0A937MQV8-F1
#
_cell.length_a   1.000
_cell.length_b   1.000
_cell.length_c   1.000
_cell.angle_alpha   90.00
_cell.angle_beta   90.00
_cell.angle_gamma   90.00
#
_symmetry.space_group_name_H-M   'P 1'
#
loop_
_entity.id
_entity.type
_entity.pdbx_description
1 polymer ?
#
loop_
_entity_poly.entity_id
_entity_poly.type
_entity_poly.pdbx_seq_one_letter_code
_entity_poly.pdbx_strand_id
1 'polypeptide(L)'
;MFYQLPKIDEALFVGAAAYRQRVSPGEVGETSSRYFPYTERHVQALWFDDSLRPQNLKTSRGEPVMVENPGRWNLEAGPDFPGAVLLVGREQRRVAGDAEIHIFSNDWKNHGHHTDPRYEGVRFHITWFPGTADESLFPPGTVHISLSDICATDLERIDVTAYPHSEPRASEEFPMVGKNPDEIFQCLENAGQERLRQKTQRMAWLMRERGEAQALYEETAAALGYKNNKAPFRNLARKVPLSVLAQYGDDWETVYAVLLGISGLLPKQPGAKWSAESKAYFRSLWDCWWREEHKWEEVPRMSRADWNFSGLRPLNHPVRRLCALAQYAASGFFNDALATRSAVPQRSCFWTEHIGWTGTEKPAELVGKGRLQAMAMNVFAPFRLAKGDASALEHLPLEPTNSIIRETAYTLFGPDHSPKLYCTALARQGLIQIFNDLLLTGRIDELK
;
A
#
# COMPACT_ATOMS: atom_id res chain seq x y z
N MET A 1 -12.72 13.01 10.45
CA MET A 1 -13.06 12.09 11.56
C MET A 1 -11.75 11.67 12.20
N PHE A 2 -11.44 12.18 13.40
CA PHE A 2 -10.18 11.88 14.08
C PHE A 2 -10.34 10.58 14.85
N TYR A 3 -9.57 9.55 14.49
CA TYR A 3 -9.56 8.29 15.23
C TYR A 3 -8.28 8.20 16.02
N GLN A 4 -8.42 8.04 17.34
CA GLN A 4 -7.30 7.60 18.18
C GLN A 4 -6.78 6.28 17.62
N LEU A 5 -5.47 6.24 17.39
CA LEU A 5 -4.72 5.05 17.07
C LEU A 5 -5.15 3.87 17.98
N PRO A 6 -5.49 2.70 17.42
CA PRO A 6 -5.58 1.49 18.25
C PRO A 6 -4.21 1.28 18.91
N LYS A 7 -4.20 1.10 20.22
CA LYS A 7 -2.97 0.74 20.95
C LYS A 7 -2.60 -0.68 20.56
N ILE A 8 -1.54 -0.82 19.76
CA ILE A 8 -0.84 -2.09 19.59
C ILE A 8 0.18 -2.24 20.72
N ASP A 9 0.58 -3.45 21.03
CA ASP A 9 1.63 -3.70 22.03
C ASP A 9 3.00 -3.33 21.44
N GLU A 10 3.45 -2.11 21.74
CA GLU A 10 4.75 -1.59 21.30
C GLU A 10 5.94 -2.40 21.88
N ALA A 11 5.74 -3.16 22.97
CA ALA A 11 6.79 -4.04 23.52
C ALA A 11 7.15 -5.19 22.57
N LEU A 12 6.28 -5.53 21.61
CA LEU A 12 6.57 -6.52 20.58
C LEU A 12 7.56 -6.02 19.50
N PHE A 13 7.87 -4.72 19.49
CA PHE A 13 8.64 -4.06 18.42
C PHE A 13 9.80 -3.22 18.96
N VAL A 14 10.55 -3.75 19.93
CA VAL A 14 11.65 -3.01 20.60
C VAL A 14 12.67 -2.44 19.60
N GLY A 15 13.03 -3.20 18.56
CA GLY A 15 13.96 -2.76 17.51
C GLY A 15 13.41 -1.63 16.64
N ALA A 16 12.09 -1.48 16.54
CA ALA A 16 11.46 -0.43 15.75
C ALA A 16 11.77 0.96 16.31
N ALA A 17 11.77 1.13 17.64
CA ALA A 17 12.13 2.38 18.29
C ALA A 17 13.59 2.77 18.02
N ALA A 18 14.51 1.81 18.08
CA ALA A 18 15.92 2.03 17.76
C ALA A 18 16.13 2.44 16.29
N TYR A 19 15.36 1.86 15.37
CA TYR A 19 15.39 2.28 13.97
C TYR A 19 14.90 3.73 13.80
N ARG A 20 13.75 4.10 14.38
CA ARG A 20 13.21 5.47 14.30
C ARG A 20 14.16 6.50 14.90
N GLN A 21 14.81 6.20 16.03
CA GLN A 21 15.81 7.11 16.62
C GLN A 21 17.01 7.33 15.69
N ARG A 22 17.38 6.33 14.89
CA ARG A 22 18.49 6.43 13.94
C ARG A 22 18.15 7.32 12.74
N VAL A 23 16.96 7.13 12.16
CA VAL A 23 16.56 7.85 10.92
C VAL A 23 15.82 9.16 11.20
N SER A 24 15.21 9.33 12.37
CA SER A 24 14.44 10.54 12.72
C SER A 24 14.69 10.95 14.19
N PRO A 25 15.91 11.40 14.55
CA PRO A 25 16.27 11.68 15.95
C PRO A 25 15.43 12.79 16.63
N GLY A 26 14.69 13.61 15.87
CA GLY A 26 13.81 14.67 16.38
C GLY A 26 12.33 14.29 16.60
N GLU A 27 11.87 13.13 16.12
CA GLU A 27 10.46 12.71 16.21
C GLU A 27 10.12 11.97 17.53
N VAL A 28 11.02 12.01 18.52
CA VAL A 28 10.80 11.41 19.85
C VAL A 28 9.97 12.36 20.72
N GLY A 29 8.79 12.73 20.25
CA GLY A 29 7.77 13.45 21.00
C GLY A 29 6.42 12.83 20.67
N GLU A 30 5.63 12.51 21.70
CA GLU A 30 4.32 11.83 21.61
C GLU A 30 3.58 12.14 20.31
N THR A 31 3.67 11.23 19.34
CA THR A 31 3.06 11.40 18.04
C THR A 31 1.55 11.36 18.25
N SER A 32 0.93 12.53 18.21
CA SER A 32 -0.46 12.69 18.58
C SER A 32 -1.34 11.80 17.69
N SER A 33 -1.85 10.73 18.30
CA SER A 33 -3.12 10.01 18.11
C SER A 33 -3.70 9.68 16.73
N ARG A 34 -3.11 10.03 15.58
CA ARG A 34 -3.76 9.92 14.26
C ARG A 34 -3.00 8.98 13.33
N TYR A 35 -3.62 7.84 12.99
CA TYR A 35 -3.06 6.92 12.00
C TYR A 35 -3.41 7.38 10.58
N PHE A 36 -2.40 7.43 9.72
CA PHE A 36 -2.59 7.57 8.28
C PHE A 36 -1.76 6.50 7.57
N PRO A 37 -2.38 5.62 6.75
CA PRO A 37 -1.67 4.48 6.15
C PRO A 37 -0.80 4.85 4.94
N TYR A 38 -0.75 6.13 4.57
CA TYR A 38 0.01 6.63 3.42
C TYR A 38 1.08 7.62 3.89
N THR A 39 2.15 7.74 3.11
CA THR A 39 3.28 8.62 3.40
C THR A 39 3.11 9.99 2.74
N GLU A 40 3.88 10.98 3.17
CA GLU A 40 3.94 12.31 2.52
C GLU A 40 4.20 12.20 1.01
N ARG A 41 5.04 11.24 0.60
CA ARG A 41 5.30 10.94 -0.80
C ARG A 41 4.05 10.62 -1.63
N HIS A 42 3.02 10.01 -1.04
CA HIS A 42 1.74 9.81 -1.74
C HIS A 42 1.03 11.15 -1.98
N VAL A 43 1.10 12.07 -1.03
CA VAL A 43 0.54 13.42 -1.12
C VAL A 43 1.35 14.28 -2.08
N GLN A 44 2.67 14.14 -2.11
CA GLN A 44 3.55 14.76 -3.08
C GLN A 44 3.25 14.29 -4.51
N ALA A 45 3.07 12.98 -4.72
CA ALA A 45 2.64 12.45 -6.02
C ALA A 45 1.27 12.99 -6.45
N LEU A 46 0.31 13.05 -5.52
CA LEU A 46 -1.02 13.63 -5.74
C LEU A 46 -0.94 15.11 -6.11
N TRP A 47 -0.04 15.87 -5.47
CA TRP A 47 0.17 17.28 -5.77
C TRP A 47 0.87 17.49 -7.12
N PHE A 48 1.90 16.69 -7.41
CA PHE A 48 2.69 16.82 -8.62
C PHE A 48 1.90 16.47 -9.88
N ASP A 49 1.16 15.35 -9.85
CA ASP A 49 0.46 14.81 -11.01
C ASP A 49 -0.88 15.50 -11.25
N ASP A 50 -0.99 16.24 -12.35
CA ASP A 50 -2.21 16.95 -12.74
C ASP A 50 -3.43 16.03 -12.89
N SER A 51 -3.21 14.77 -13.31
CA SER A 51 -4.30 13.79 -13.48
C SER A 51 -4.84 13.26 -12.15
N LEU A 52 -4.06 13.36 -11.08
CA LEU A 52 -4.44 12.93 -9.73
C LEU A 52 -4.92 14.10 -8.87
N ARG A 53 -4.40 15.30 -9.12
CA ARG A 53 -4.61 16.49 -8.30
C ARG A 53 -6.11 16.83 -8.20
N PRO A 54 -6.64 17.12 -6.99
CA PRO A 54 -8.02 17.58 -6.85
C PRO A 54 -8.27 18.86 -7.65
N GLN A 55 -9.36 18.92 -8.42
CA GLN A 55 -9.64 20.07 -9.30
C GLN A 55 -10.15 21.31 -8.55
N ASN A 56 -10.82 21.13 -7.41
CA ASN A 56 -11.46 22.22 -6.65
C ASN A 56 -10.64 22.60 -5.42
N LEU A 57 -9.35 22.92 -5.61
CA LEU A 57 -8.48 23.32 -4.51
C LEU A 57 -8.99 24.60 -3.83
N LYS A 58 -8.88 24.62 -2.51
CA LYS A 58 -9.23 25.77 -1.68
C LYS A 58 -8.19 25.99 -0.61
N THR A 59 -8.00 27.25 -0.23
CA THR A 59 -7.23 27.58 0.96
C THR A 59 -7.99 27.14 2.22
N SER A 60 -7.30 27.09 3.36
CA SER A 60 -7.92 26.88 4.68
C SER A 60 -8.99 27.93 5.02
N ARG A 61 -8.96 29.09 4.35
CA ARG A 61 -9.95 30.18 4.46
C ARG A 61 -11.07 30.08 3.41
N GLY A 62 -11.08 29.04 2.59
CA GLY A 62 -12.11 28.78 1.57
C GLY A 62 -11.93 29.54 0.25
N GLU A 63 -10.81 30.23 0.05
CA GLU A 63 -10.52 30.90 -1.23
C GLU A 63 -10.20 29.84 -2.30
N PRO A 64 -10.72 29.97 -3.54
CA PRO A 64 -10.37 29.04 -4.62
C PRO A 64 -8.88 29.16 -4.98
N VAL A 65 -8.28 28.04 -5.33
CA VAL A 65 -6.88 27.94 -5.76
C VAL A 65 -6.80 27.23 -7.10
N MET A 66 -6.02 27.76 -8.03
CA MET A 66 -5.65 27.08 -9.28
C MET A 66 -4.14 26.93 -9.35
N VAL A 67 -3.67 25.76 -9.74
CA VAL A 67 -2.23 25.48 -9.92
C VAL A 67 -1.82 25.88 -11.33
N GLU A 68 -0.97 26.90 -11.46
CA GLU A 68 -0.31 27.23 -12.73
C GLU A 68 0.96 26.39 -12.91
N ASN A 69 1.72 26.22 -11.82
CA ASN A 69 2.90 25.35 -11.76
C ASN A 69 2.99 24.73 -10.35
N PRO A 70 2.99 23.40 -10.19
CA PRO A 70 3.11 22.77 -8.87
C PRO A 70 4.50 22.93 -8.24
N GLY A 71 5.49 23.42 -9.01
CA GLY A 71 6.91 23.47 -8.65
C GLY A 71 7.69 22.29 -9.21
N ARG A 72 9.02 22.33 -9.10
CA ARG A 72 9.90 21.21 -9.46
C ARG A 72 10.02 20.28 -8.25
N TRP A 73 9.71 19.00 -8.40
CA TRP A 73 9.90 18.03 -7.31
C TRP A 73 11.38 17.98 -6.91
N ASN A 74 11.66 18.40 -5.69
CA ASN A 74 12.97 18.38 -5.07
C ASN A 74 13.15 17.08 -4.26
N LEU A 75 14.28 16.43 -4.44
CA LEU A 75 14.66 15.18 -3.76
C LEU A 75 15.88 15.36 -2.87
N GLU A 76 16.37 16.61 -2.79
CA GLU A 76 17.49 17.01 -1.97
C GLU A 76 16.99 17.84 -0.79
N ALA A 77 17.92 18.27 0.05
CA ALA A 77 17.67 19.17 1.15
C ALA A 77 16.95 20.47 0.68
N GLY A 78 15.73 20.71 1.14
CA GLY A 78 15.00 21.96 0.92
C GLY A 78 13.49 21.71 0.89
N PRO A 79 12.68 22.69 0.48
CA PRO A 79 11.24 22.49 0.31
C PRO A 79 10.96 21.43 -0.76
N ASP A 80 9.84 20.74 -0.64
CA ASP A 80 9.45 19.65 -1.54
C ASP A 80 9.32 20.08 -3.01
N PHE A 81 8.78 21.28 -3.26
CA PHE A 81 8.50 21.80 -4.59
C PHE A 81 8.93 23.27 -4.75
N PRO A 82 10.21 23.54 -5.00
CA PRO A 82 10.68 24.88 -5.32
C PRO A 82 10.05 25.45 -6.60
N GLY A 83 9.77 26.75 -6.56
CA GLY A 83 9.28 27.51 -7.72
C GLY A 83 7.85 27.20 -8.15
N ALA A 84 6.97 26.87 -7.20
CA ALA A 84 5.54 26.74 -7.45
C ALA A 84 4.88 28.09 -7.74
N VAL A 85 3.79 28.07 -8.52
CA VAL A 85 2.98 29.24 -8.87
C VAL A 85 1.51 28.87 -8.81
N LEU A 86 0.77 29.56 -7.92
CA LEU A 86 -0.67 29.37 -7.72
C LEU A 86 -1.44 30.68 -7.97
N LEU A 87 -2.65 30.57 -8.51
CA LEU A 87 -3.62 31.66 -8.54
C LEU A 87 -4.59 31.50 -7.37
N VAL A 88 -4.64 32.49 -6.49
CA VAL A 88 -5.39 32.43 -5.22
C VAL A 88 -6.52 33.46 -5.19
N GLY A 89 -7.70 33.02 -4.77
CA GLY A 89 -8.88 33.85 -4.64
C GLY A 89 -9.62 34.05 -5.97
N ARG A 90 -10.79 34.70 -5.90
CA ARG A 90 -11.62 34.96 -7.09
C ARG A 90 -10.97 35.91 -8.09
N GLU A 91 -10.09 36.79 -7.59
CA GLU A 91 -9.31 37.74 -8.39
C GLU A 91 -8.06 37.09 -9.02
N GLN A 92 -7.83 35.79 -8.80
CA GLN A 92 -6.69 35.05 -9.35
C GLN A 92 -5.34 35.71 -9.06
N ARG A 93 -5.13 36.14 -7.81
CA ARG A 93 -3.85 36.73 -7.39
C ARG A 93 -2.74 35.70 -7.61
N ARG A 94 -1.79 36.01 -8.50
CA ARG A 94 -0.67 35.14 -8.82
C ARG A 94 0.38 35.20 -7.72
N VAL A 95 0.53 34.12 -6.98
CA VAL A 95 1.53 33.95 -5.90
C VAL A 95 2.61 32.99 -6.42
N ALA A 96 3.88 33.33 -6.19
CA ALA A 96 5.02 32.50 -6.53
C ALA A 96 5.89 32.27 -5.29
N GLY A 97 6.39 31.05 -5.14
CA GLY A 97 7.23 30.64 -4.04
C GLY A 97 7.30 29.12 -3.94
N ASP A 98 7.89 28.61 -2.86
CA ASP A 98 8.08 27.17 -2.72
C ASP A 98 6.85 26.52 -2.05
N ALA A 99 6.63 25.25 -2.37
CA ALA A 99 5.57 24.43 -1.79
C ALA A 99 6.17 23.33 -0.90
N GLU A 100 5.63 23.20 0.30
CA GLU A 100 5.99 22.16 1.28
C GLU A 100 4.79 21.28 1.58
N ILE A 101 4.98 19.95 1.67
CA ILE A 101 3.89 18.98 1.78
C ILE A 101 4.02 18.09 3.01
N HIS A 102 2.97 18.07 3.83
CA HIS A 102 2.92 17.18 5.01
C HIS A 102 1.61 16.38 5.12
N ILE A 103 1.60 15.37 5.99
CA ILE A 103 0.35 14.70 6.36
C ILE A 103 -0.48 15.62 7.27
N PHE A 104 0.17 16.20 8.29
CA PHE A 104 -0.46 17.10 9.25
C PHE A 104 0.21 18.46 9.27
N SER A 105 -0.57 19.50 9.56
CA SER A 105 -0.05 20.87 9.58
C SER A 105 1.02 21.13 10.66
N ASN A 106 1.07 20.32 11.73
CA ASN A 106 2.07 20.49 12.79
C ASN A 106 3.42 19.85 12.44
N ASP A 107 3.49 19.04 11.37
CA ASP A 107 4.72 18.39 10.94
C ASP A 107 5.77 19.42 10.51
N TRP A 108 5.34 20.60 10.05
CA TRP A 108 6.20 21.78 9.85
C TRP A 108 7.11 22.10 11.05
N LYS A 109 6.54 22.06 12.26
CA LYS A 109 7.29 22.29 13.50
C LYS A 109 8.11 21.07 13.89
N ASN A 110 7.50 19.88 13.80
CA ASN A 110 8.12 18.62 14.20
C ASN A 110 9.39 18.33 13.39
N HIS A 111 9.41 18.68 12.11
CA HIS A 111 10.57 18.55 11.23
C HIS A 111 11.56 19.72 11.34
N GLY A 112 11.27 20.73 12.17
CA GLY A 112 12.18 21.87 12.40
C GLY A 112 12.21 22.91 11.28
N HIS A 113 11.29 22.86 10.29
CA HIS A 113 11.29 23.77 9.14
C HIS A 113 11.15 25.24 9.56
N HIS A 114 10.40 25.52 10.63
CA HIS A 114 10.27 26.85 11.22
C HIS A 114 11.61 27.49 11.68
N THR A 115 12.68 26.72 11.82
CA THR A 115 14.02 27.21 12.21
C THR A 115 15.06 27.09 11.11
N ASP A 116 14.69 26.58 9.94
CA ASP A 116 15.61 26.26 8.87
C ASP A 116 15.53 27.30 7.74
N PRO A 117 16.60 28.06 7.46
CA PRO A 117 16.61 29.11 6.44
C PRO A 117 16.25 28.63 5.03
N ARG A 118 16.42 27.34 4.72
CA ARG A 118 16.06 26.77 3.41
C ARG A 118 14.57 26.87 3.11
N TYR A 119 13.73 27.04 4.13
CA TYR A 119 12.27 27.08 4.01
C TYR A 119 11.69 28.50 4.04
N GLU A 120 12.52 29.56 4.09
CA GLU A 120 12.05 30.96 4.05
C GLU A 120 11.29 31.31 2.76
N GLY A 121 11.59 30.59 1.68
CA GLY A 121 10.95 30.73 0.37
C GLY A 121 9.55 30.10 0.28
N VAL A 122 9.13 29.32 1.28
CA VAL A 122 7.84 28.64 1.28
C VAL A 122 6.70 29.67 1.26
N ARG A 123 5.81 29.54 0.29
CA ARG A 123 4.56 30.32 0.17
C ARG A 123 3.33 29.44 0.16
N PHE A 124 3.50 28.13 0.00
CA PHE A 124 2.41 27.17 0.01
C PHE A 124 2.73 26.04 0.96
N HIS A 125 1.85 25.81 1.93
CA HIS A 125 1.92 24.65 2.79
C HIS A 125 0.70 23.78 2.50
N ILE A 126 0.94 22.64 1.85
CA ILE A 126 -0.09 21.71 1.42
C ILE A 126 -0.11 20.53 2.40
N THR A 127 -1.26 20.24 2.99
CA THR A 127 -1.41 19.12 3.90
C THR A 127 -2.42 18.11 3.39
N TRP A 128 -2.26 16.84 3.77
CA TRP A 128 -3.36 15.90 3.58
C TRP A 128 -4.55 16.31 4.45
N PHE A 129 -4.39 16.29 5.78
CA PHE A 129 -5.46 16.64 6.70
C PHE A 129 -5.54 18.14 6.98
N PRO A 130 -6.75 18.67 7.25
CA PRO A 130 -6.88 20.03 7.72
C PRO A 130 -6.32 20.15 9.14
N GLY A 131 -5.75 21.31 9.46
CA GLY A 131 -5.19 21.60 10.78
C GLY A 131 -4.96 23.08 10.97
N THR A 132 -4.91 23.48 12.24
CA THR A 132 -4.51 24.82 12.67
C THR A 132 -3.09 24.73 13.20
N ALA A 133 -2.11 25.01 12.35
CA ALA A 133 -0.77 25.30 12.84
C ALA A 133 -0.68 26.77 13.25
N ASP A 134 0.28 27.06 14.12
CA ASP A 134 0.58 28.43 14.52
C ASP A 134 1.14 29.20 13.31
N GLU A 135 0.35 30.12 12.75
CA GLU A 135 0.73 30.93 11.58
C GLU A 135 2.03 31.72 11.80
N SER A 136 2.42 31.99 13.07
CA SER A 136 3.67 32.69 13.39
C SER A 136 4.93 31.88 13.11
N LEU A 137 4.81 30.56 12.94
CA LEU A 137 5.92 29.66 12.62
C LEU A 137 6.21 29.57 11.12
N PHE A 138 5.38 30.19 10.27
CA PHE A 138 5.51 30.14 8.82
C PHE A 138 6.02 31.47 8.25
N PRO A 139 6.62 31.45 7.05
CA PRO A 139 6.89 32.70 6.33
C PRO A 139 5.62 33.55 6.17
N PRO A 140 5.70 34.88 6.30
CA PRO A 140 4.54 35.75 6.18
C PRO A 140 3.79 35.57 4.85
N GLY A 141 2.46 35.43 4.93
CA GLY A 141 1.60 35.28 3.76
C GLY A 141 1.57 33.86 3.16
N THR A 142 2.04 32.86 3.90
CA THR A 142 1.91 31.45 3.49
C THR A 142 0.44 31.07 3.29
N VAL A 143 0.16 30.43 2.16
CA VAL A 143 -1.15 29.92 1.79
C VAL A 143 -1.22 28.46 2.22
N HIS A 144 -2.23 28.12 3.01
CA HIS A 144 -2.46 26.76 3.50
C HIS A 144 -3.56 26.07 2.69
N ILE A 145 -3.31 24.86 2.22
CA ILE A 145 -4.24 24.06 1.40
C ILE A 145 -4.34 22.66 2.01
N SER A 146 -5.55 22.16 2.25
CA SER A 146 -5.76 20.78 2.68
C SER A 146 -6.44 19.98 1.57
N LEU A 147 -5.93 18.77 1.31
CA LEU A 147 -6.39 17.95 0.20
C LEU A 147 -7.49 16.95 0.58
N SER A 148 -7.54 16.46 1.83
CA SER A 148 -8.41 15.34 2.21
C SER A 148 -9.90 15.60 1.98
N ASP A 149 -10.34 16.85 2.14
CA ASP A 149 -11.77 17.20 2.06
C ASP A 149 -12.29 17.29 0.62
N ILE A 150 -11.38 17.31 -0.36
CA ILE A 150 -11.67 17.52 -1.78
C ILE A 150 -11.09 16.43 -2.68
N CYS A 151 -10.32 15.51 -2.12
CA CYS A 151 -9.66 14.44 -2.85
C CYS A 151 -10.60 13.24 -3.04
N ALA A 152 -10.95 12.95 -4.29
CA ALA A 152 -11.62 11.71 -4.67
C ALA A 152 -10.65 10.57 -5.03
N THR A 153 -9.36 10.89 -5.17
CA THR A 153 -8.32 9.93 -5.56
C THR A 153 -8.03 8.98 -4.41
N ASP A 154 -8.12 7.68 -4.70
CA ASP A 154 -7.67 6.64 -3.77
C ASP A 154 -6.14 6.58 -3.78
N LEU A 155 -5.51 7.08 -2.72
CA LEU A 155 -4.05 7.14 -2.58
C LEU A 155 -3.38 5.77 -2.74
N GLU A 156 -4.09 4.67 -2.47
CA GLU A 156 -3.52 3.33 -2.67
C GLU A 156 -3.24 2.97 -4.13
N ARG A 157 -3.86 3.69 -5.07
CA ARG A 157 -3.63 3.51 -6.51
C ARG A 157 -2.36 4.20 -6.99
N ILE A 158 -1.78 5.07 -6.17
CA ILE A 158 -0.58 5.83 -6.52
C ILE A 158 0.63 4.92 -6.36
N ASP A 159 1.31 4.62 -7.48
CA ASP A 159 2.61 3.97 -7.44
C ASP A 159 3.70 5.02 -7.19
N VAL A 160 4.06 5.23 -5.93
CA VAL A 160 5.10 6.20 -5.53
C VAL A 160 6.49 5.92 -6.14
N THR A 161 6.72 4.72 -6.70
CA THR A 161 7.94 4.35 -7.42
C THR A 161 7.95 4.81 -8.88
N ALA A 162 6.80 5.25 -9.41
CA ALA A 162 6.68 5.81 -10.77
C ALA A 162 7.04 7.31 -10.82
N TYR A 163 7.25 7.94 -9.67
CA TYR A 163 7.61 9.35 -9.55
C TYR A 163 9.11 9.52 -9.28
N PRO A 164 9.68 10.73 -9.53
CA PRO A 164 11.08 11.01 -9.27
C PRO A 164 11.46 10.58 -7.85
N HIS A 165 12.38 9.63 -7.76
CA HIS A 165 13.06 9.23 -6.54
C HIS A 165 14.54 9.39 -6.81
N SER A 166 15.33 9.57 -5.75
CA SER A 166 16.77 9.54 -5.89
C SER A 166 17.14 8.22 -6.53
N GLU A 167 17.57 8.27 -7.80
CA GLU A 167 18.26 7.14 -8.38
C GLU A 167 19.43 6.82 -7.45
N PRO A 168 19.71 5.54 -7.16
CA PRO A 168 20.97 5.20 -6.55
C PRO A 168 22.02 5.86 -7.44
N ARG A 169 22.71 6.90 -6.94
CA ARG A 169 23.90 7.39 -7.63
C ARG A 169 24.70 6.13 -7.93
N ALA A 170 25.22 6.01 -9.16
CA ALA A 170 26.29 5.07 -9.45
C ALA A 170 27.48 5.52 -8.59
N SER A 171 27.37 5.25 -7.30
CA SER A 171 28.19 5.71 -6.21
C SER A 171 29.11 4.54 -5.95
N GLU A 172 30.41 4.77 -6.08
CA GLU A 172 31.41 3.83 -5.58
C GLU A 172 31.35 3.73 -4.04
N GLU A 173 30.65 4.66 -3.37
CA GLU A 173 30.38 4.63 -1.94
C GLU A 173 29.06 3.92 -1.64
N PHE A 174 29.17 2.76 -1.01
CA PHE A 174 28.05 2.01 -0.44
C PHE A 174 28.04 2.24 1.08
N PRO A 175 26.97 2.83 1.64
CA PRO A 175 26.98 3.40 3.00
C PRO A 175 27.23 2.38 4.12
N MET A 176 27.01 1.09 3.85
CA MET A 176 27.19 0.02 4.83
C MET A 176 28.39 -0.88 4.52
N VAL A 177 29.17 -0.59 3.47
CA VAL A 177 30.40 -1.34 3.18
C VAL A 177 31.45 -1.07 4.25
N GLY A 178 32.11 -2.12 4.74
CA GLY A 178 33.12 -2.05 5.80
C GLY A 178 32.55 -2.01 7.23
N LYS A 179 31.23 -1.86 7.40
CA LYS A 179 30.59 -1.99 8.72
C LYS A 179 30.56 -3.45 9.17
N ASN A 180 30.45 -3.66 10.49
CA ASN A 180 30.36 -4.99 11.07
C ASN A 180 29.07 -5.71 10.56
N PRO A 181 29.17 -6.94 10.04
CA PRO A 181 28.00 -7.72 9.60
C PRO A 181 26.88 -7.84 10.65
N ASP A 182 27.21 -7.92 11.93
CA ASP A 182 26.23 -8.01 13.01
C ASP A 182 25.48 -6.69 13.20
N GLU A 183 26.17 -5.55 13.06
CA GLU A 183 25.54 -4.21 13.10
C GLU A 183 24.62 -4.00 11.89
N ILE A 184 25.05 -4.44 10.70
CA ILE A 184 24.21 -4.41 9.49
C ILE A 184 22.96 -5.25 9.72
N PHE A 185 23.13 -6.50 10.16
CA PHE A 185 22.02 -7.41 10.41
C PHE A 185 21.03 -6.83 11.44
N GLN A 186 21.53 -6.29 12.56
CA GLN A 186 20.68 -5.66 13.57
C GLN A 186 19.95 -4.43 13.04
N CYS A 187 20.59 -3.61 12.21
CA CYS A 187 19.96 -2.47 11.56
C CYS A 187 18.80 -2.91 10.65
N LEU A 188 19.00 -3.97 9.86
CA LEU A 188 17.96 -4.52 9.00
C LEU A 188 16.82 -5.16 9.81
N GLU A 189 17.13 -5.88 10.89
CA GLU A 189 16.14 -6.43 11.82
C GLU A 189 15.28 -5.33 12.46
N ASN A 190 15.91 -4.25 12.95
CA ASN A 190 15.23 -3.11 13.55
C ASN A 190 14.31 -2.40 12.56
N ALA A 191 14.79 -2.16 11.33
CA ALA A 191 13.98 -1.61 10.24
C ALA A 191 12.83 -2.55 9.87
N GLY A 192 13.06 -3.86 9.89
CA GLY A 192 12.05 -4.89 9.67
C GLY A 192 10.95 -4.88 10.72
N GLN A 193 11.33 -4.69 11.99
CA GLN A 193 10.37 -4.53 13.09
C GLN A 193 9.54 -3.25 12.93
N GLU A 194 10.13 -2.12 12.52
CA GLU A 194 9.35 -0.90 12.23
C GLU A 194 8.33 -1.16 11.12
N ARG A 195 8.72 -1.83 10.03
CA ARG A 195 7.79 -2.18 8.96
C ARG A 195 6.64 -3.07 9.44
N LEU A 196 6.95 -4.09 10.25
CA LEU A 196 5.94 -4.99 10.79
C LEU A 196 5.02 -4.28 11.77
N ARG A 197 5.56 -3.37 12.59
CA ARG A 197 4.81 -2.50 13.51
C ARG A 197 3.82 -1.62 12.74
N GLN A 198 4.28 -0.91 11.70
CA GLN A 198 3.42 -0.07 10.86
C GLN A 198 2.29 -0.88 10.20
N LYS A 199 2.59 -2.09 9.71
CA LYS A 199 1.58 -2.99 9.14
C LYS A 199 0.58 -3.48 10.20
N THR A 200 1.06 -3.78 11.41
CA THR A 200 0.22 -4.20 12.53
C THR A 200 -0.71 -3.08 12.95
N GLN A 201 -0.19 -1.85 13.03
CA GLN A 201 -0.96 -0.64 13.31
C GLN A 201 -2.03 -0.39 12.23
N ARG A 202 -1.68 -0.57 10.95
CA ARG A 202 -2.63 -0.53 9.83
C ARG A 202 -3.76 -1.52 9.98
N MET A 203 -3.40 -2.76 10.29
CA MET A 203 -4.34 -3.85 10.43
C MET A 203 -5.28 -3.62 11.61
N ALA A 204 -4.75 -3.21 12.77
CA ALA A 204 -5.56 -2.87 13.94
C ALA A 204 -6.57 -1.75 13.64
N TRP A 205 -6.16 -0.75 12.86
CA TRP A 205 -7.07 0.32 12.42
C TRP A 205 -8.17 -0.21 11.49
N LEU A 206 -7.81 -1.03 10.50
CA LEU A 206 -8.79 -1.66 9.59
C LEU A 206 -9.78 -2.55 10.35
N MET A 207 -9.31 -3.34 11.32
CA MET A 207 -10.15 -4.19 12.16
C MET A 207 -11.15 -3.37 12.97
N ARG A 208 -10.75 -2.21 13.50
CA ARG A 208 -11.65 -1.30 14.21
C ARG A 208 -12.72 -0.71 13.29
N GLU A 209 -12.35 -0.28 12.09
CA GLU A 209 -13.28 0.41 11.16
C GLU A 209 -14.21 -0.56 10.42
N ARG A 210 -13.77 -1.80 10.16
CA ARG A 210 -14.49 -2.76 9.29
C ARG A 210 -14.96 -4.02 10.00
N GLY A 211 -14.42 -4.32 11.18
CA GLY A 211 -14.51 -5.63 11.83
C GLY A 211 -13.37 -6.55 11.39
N GLU A 212 -12.97 -7.47 12.28
CA GLU A 212 -11.77 -8.30 12.10
C GLU A 212 -11.81 -9.16 10.82
N ALA A 213 -12.88 -9.93 10.63
CA ALA A 213 -13.02 -10.85 9.51
C ALA A 213 -13.05 -10.11 8.16
N GLN A 214 -13.76 -8.97 8.10
CA GLN A 214 -13.83 -8.15 6.90
C GLN A 214 -12.49 -7.48 6.59
N ALA A 215 -11.75 -6.99 7.59
CA ALA A 215 -10.41 -6.42 7.41
C ALA A 215 -9.44 -7.47 6.85
N LEU A 216 -9.46 -8.70 7.40
CA LEU A 216 -8.64 -9.79 6.92
C LEU A 216 -9.00 -10.21 5.48
N TYR A 217 -10.30 -10.26 5.16
CA TYR A 217 -10.79 -10.54 3.81
C TYR A 217 -10.32 -9.50 2.79
N GLU A 218 -10.47 -8.21 3.09
CA GLU A 218 -10.04 -7.10 2.24
C GLU A 218 -8.53 -7.11 1.98
N GLU A 219 -7.71 -7.32 3.02
CA GLU A 219 -6.25 -7.35 2.87
C GLU A 219 -5.76 -8.63 2.20
N THR A 220 -6.45 -9.76 2.37
CA THR A 220 -6.17 -11.00 1.63
C THR A 220 -6.49 -10.84 0.15
N ALA A 221 -7.63 -10.24 -0.19
CA ALA A 221 -7.99 -9.90 -1.56
C ALA A 221 -6.91 -8.99 -2.19
N ALA A 222 -6.52 -7.92 -1.50
CA ALA A 222 -5.48 -7.02 -1.98
C ALA A 222 -4.14 -7.73 -2.22
N ALA A 223 -3.74 -8.64 -1.33
CA ALA A 223 -2.49 -9.39 -1.48
C ALA A 223 -2.51 -10.37 -2.68
N LEU A 224 -3.69 -10.92 -3.02
CA LEU A 224 -3.91 -11.71 -4.23
C LEU A 224 -3.86 -10.87 -5.51
N GLY A 225 -4.00 -9.55 -5.41
CA GLY A 225 -3.88 -8.59 -6.52
C GLY A 225 -2.45 -8.23 -6.93
N TYR A 226 -1.41 -8.65 -6.18
CA TYR A 226 -0.01 -8.29 -6.45
C TYR A 226 0.20 -6.76 -6.53
N LYS A 227 1.34 -6.28 -7.05
CA LYS A 227 1.59 -4.83 -7.18
C LYS A 227 0.48 -4.13 -7.99
N ASN A 228 0.06 -4.71 -9.11
CA ASN A 228 -0.74 -4.02 -10.12
C ASN A 228 -2.24 -3.97 -9.83
N ASN A 229 -2.79 -4.89 -9.01
CA ASN A 229 -4.24 -5.01 -8.80
C ASN A 229 -4.65 -5.01 -7.32
N LYS A 230 -3.79 -4.58 -6.38
CA LYS A 230 -4.15 -4.42 -4.95
C LYS A 230 -5.47 -3.65 -4.74
N ALA A 231 -5.53 -2.42 -5.26
CA ALA A 231 -6.69 -1.55 -5.08
C ALA A 231 -7.97 -2.11 -5.74
N PRO A 232 -7.96 -2.60 -7.00
CA PRO A 232 -9.11 -3.27 -7.60
C PRO A 232 -9.63 -4.47 -6.80
N PHE A 233 -8.73 -5.34 -6.31
CA PHE A 233 -9.14 -6.47 -5.47
C PHE A 233 -9.79 -6.02 -4.15
N ARG A 234 -9.22 -5.00 -3.48
CA ARG A 234 -9.80 -4.48 -2.24
C ARG A 234 -11.14 -3.79 -2.48
N ASN A 235 -11.26 -3.03 -3.57
CA ASN A 235 -12.52 -2.42 -3.96
C ASN A 235 -13.60 -3.48 -4.20
N LEU A 236 -13.26 -4.58 -4.88
CA LEU A 236 -14.19 -5.70 -5.07
C LEU A 236 -14.60 -6.32 -3.73
N ALA A 237 -13.66 -6.58 -2.83
CA ALA A 237 -13.95 -7.14 -1.50
C ALA A 237 -14.82 -6.22 -0.62
N ARG A 238 -14.78 -4.91 -0.85
CA ARG A 238 -15.69 -3.95 -0.21
C ARG A 238 -17.08 -3.95 -0.83
N LYS A 239 -17.17 -4.07 -2.16
CA LYS A 239 -18.43 -4.19 -2.91
C LYS A 239 -19.16 -5.50 -2.64
N VAL A 240 -18.42 -6.54 -2.29
CA VAL A 240 -18.91 -7.89 -2.00
C VAL A 240 -18.49 -8.28 -0.59
N PRO A 241 -19.15 -7.75 0.47
CA PRO A 241 -18.73 -7.99 1.85
C PRO A 241 -18.73 -9.47 2.23
N LEU A 242 -17.80 -9.86 3.10
CA LEU A 242 -17.66 -11.24 3.57
C LEU A 242 -18.95 -11.79 4.21
N SER A 243 -19.67 -10.94 4.94
CA SER A 243 -20.95 -11.31 5.59
C SER A 243 -22.04 -11.70 4.59
N VAL A 244 -22.02 -11.12 3.39
CA VAL A 244 -22.93 -11.51 2.29
C VAL A 244 -22.49 -12.85 1.71
N LEU A 245 -21.17 -13.02 1.49
CA LEU A 245 -20.63 -14.28 0.96
C LEU A 245 -20.86 -15.47 1.90
N ALA A 246 -20.91 -15.24 3.22
CA ALA A 246 -21.17 -16.29 4.20
C ALA A 246 -22.52 -17.00 4.00
N GLN A 247 -23.49 -16.35 3.32
CA GLN A 247 -24.81 -16.93 3.04
C GLN A 247 -24.75 -18.10 2.05
N TYR A 248 -23.68 -18.19 1.26
CA TYR A 248 -23.46 -19.29 0.30
C TYR A 248 -22.82 -20.53 0.94
N GLY A 249 -22.42 -20.46 2.22
CA GLY A 249 -21.73 -21.56 2.90
C GLY A 249 -20.49 -22.03 2.14
N ASP A 250 -20.38 -23.34 1.92
CA ASP A 250 -19.25 -23.99 1.26
C ASP A 250 -19.28 -23.92 -0.29
N ASP A 251 -20.30 -23.29 -0.89
CA ASP A 251 -20.47 -23.15 -2.34
C ASP A 251 -19.53 -22.06 -2.93
N TRP A 252 -18.25 -22.39 -3.00
CA TRP A 252 -17.23 -21.52 -3.55
C TRP A 252 -17.41 -21.22 -5.04
N GLU A 253 -18.12 -22.05 -5.80
CA GLU A 253 -18.36 -21.84 -7.23
C GLU A 253 -19.35 -20.69 -7.46
N THR A 254 -20.43 -20.65 -6.68
CA THR A 254 -21.36 -19.51 -6.69
C THR A 254 -20.68 -18.23 -6.18
N VAL A 255 -19.91 -18.31 -5.09
CA VAL A 255 -19.09 -17.16 -4.62
C VAL A 255 -18.15 -16.66 -5.73
N TYR A 256 -17.49 -17.57 -6.44
CA TYR A 256 -16.59 -17.23 -7.52
C TYR A 256 -17.32 -16.55 -8.69
N ALA A 257 -18.48 -17.07 -9.09
CA ALA A 257 -19.33 -16.49 -10.12
C ALA A 257 -19.79 -15.06 -9.75
N VAL A 258 -20.20 -14.84 -8.50
CA VAL A 258 -20.55 -13.51 -7.96
C VAL A 258 -19.36 -12.55 -8.06
N LEU A 259 -18.18 -12.96 -7.59
CA LEU A 259 -16.97 -12.14 -7.66
C LEU A 259 -16.60 -11.80 -9.11
N LEU A 260 -16.74 -12.74 -10.05
CA LEU A 260 -16.51 -12.47 -11.48
C LEU A 260 -17.55 -11.52 -12.10
N GLY A 261 -18.82 -11.66 -11.71
CA GLY A 261 -19.92 -10.80 -12.17
C GLY A 261 -19.72 -9.35 -11.73
N ILE A 262 -19.48 -9.13 -10.43
CA ILE A 262 -19.28 -7.78 -9.86
C ILE A 262 -17.96 -7.15 -10.31
N SER A 263 -16.90 -7.95 -10.50
CA SER A 263 -15.61 -7.45 -11.00
C SER A 263 -15.63 -7.02 -12.47
N GLY A 264 -16.67 -7.39 -13.22
CA GLY A 264 -16.73 -7.20 -14.67
C GLY A 264 -15.76 -8.09 -15.44
N LEU A 265 -15.25 -9.16 -14.81
CA LEU A 265 -14.29 -10.10 -15.41
C LEU A 265 -14.91 -11.39 -15.93
N LEU A 266 -16.19 -11.64 -15.66
CA LEU A 266 -16.94 -12.71 -16.31
C LEU A 266 -17.08 -12.40 -17.82
N PRO A 267 -16.53 -13.22 -18.74
CA PRO A 267 -16.63 -12.94 -20.17
C PRO A 267 -18.11 -12.97 -20.63
N LYS A 268 -18.49 -12.11 -21.58
CA LYS A 268 -19.88 -12.07 -22.09
C LYS A 268 -20.20 -13.21 -23.06
N GLN A 269 -19.17 -13.72 -23.75
CA GLN A 269 -19.29 -14.79 -24.73
C GLN A 269 -18.04 -15.67 -24.66
N PRO A 270 -18.15 -16.97 -24.97
CA PRO A 270 -17.00 -17.85 -25.03
C PRO A 270 -16.08 -17.44 -26.20
N GLY A 271 -14.76 -17.52 -25.98
CA GLY A 271 -13.80 -17.25 -27.03
C GLY A 271 -13.81 -18.31 -28.14
N ALA A 272 -13.61 -17.89 -29.40
CA ALA A 272 -13.64 -18.78 -30.56
C ALA A 272 -12.65 -19.96 -30.44
N LYS A 273 -11.48 -19.72 -29.84
CA LYS A 273 -10.39 -20.70 -29.68
C LYS A 273 -10.45 -21.51 -28.37
N TRP A 274 -11.52 -21.38 -27.58
CA TRP A 274 -11.64 -22.11 -26.32
C TRP A 274 -11.93 -23.60 -26.57
N SER A 275 -11.37 -24.47 -25.71
CA SER A 275 -11.67 -25.90 -25.71
C SER A 275 -13.13 -26.17 -25.32
N ALA A 276 -13.63 -27.38 -25.60
CA ALA A 276 -14.99 -27.78 -25.19
C ALA A 276 -15.16 -27.70 -23.67
N GLU A 277 -14.14 -28.12 -22.91
CA GLU A 277 -14.10 -28.03 -21.45
C GLU A 277 -14.13 -26.58 -20.96
N SER A 278 -13.32 -25.69 -21.54
CA SER A 278 -13.33 -24.26 -21.19
C SER A 278 -14.71 -23.62 -21.43
N LYS A 279 -15.39 -24.01 -22.52
CA LYS A 279 -16.75 -23.57 -22.83
C LYS A 279 -17.78 -24.15 -21.83
N ALA A 280 -17.60 -25.38 -21.38
CA ALA A 280 -18.46 -26.00 -20.38
C ALA A 280 -18.29 -25.31 -19.01
N TYR A 281 -17.05 -25.09 -18.57
CA TYR A 281 -16.77 -24.36 -17.32
C TYR A 281 -17.27 -22.91 -17.36
N PHE A 282 -17.09 -22.23 -18.50
CA PHE A 282 -17.68 -20.91 -18.70
C PHE A 282 -19.20 -20.90 -18.53
N ARG A 283 -19.91 -21.90 -19.07
CA ARG A 283 -21.36 -22.01 -18.94
C ARG A 283 -21.77 -22.24 -17.49
N SER A 284 -21.07 -23.10 -16.74
CA SER A 284 -21.40 -23.33 -15.33
C SER A 284 -21.24 -22.06 -14.49
N LEU A 285 -20.24 -21.23 -14.77
CA LEU A 285 -20.10 -19.92 -14.11
C LEU A 285 -21.25 -18.96 -14.43
N TRP A 286 -21.71 -18.95 -15.69
CA TRP A 286 -22.88 -18.15 -16.07
C TRP A 286 -24.17 -18.68 -15.44
N ASP A 287 -24.34 -20.00 -15.35
CA ASP A 287 -25.50 -20.60 -14.69
C ASP A 287 -25.55 -20.21 -13.21
N CYS A 288 -24.40 -20.15 -12.52
CA CYS A 288 -24.32 -19.64 -11.16
C CYS A 288 -24.59 -18.14 -11.09
N TRP A 289 -23.92 -17.33 -11.93
CA TRP A 289 -24.08 -15.87 -11.91
C TRP A 289 -25.51 -15.43 -12.22
N TRP A 290 -26.17 -16.03 -13.21
CA TRP A 290 -27.54 -15.68 -13.61
C TRP A 290 -28.55 -15.85 -12.47
N ARG A 291 -28.38 -16.88 -11.63
CA ARG A 291 -29.23 -17.10 -10.45
C ARG A 291 -29.03 -16.03 -9.37
N GLU A 292 -27.87 -15.40 -9.33
CA GLU A 292 -27.51 -14.43 -8.30
C GLU A 292 -27.67 -12.98 -8.76
N GLU A 293 -27.57 -12.69 -10.06
CA GLU A 293 -27.45 -11.33 -10.62
C GLU A 293 -28.48 -10.34 -10.07
N HIS A 294 -29.75 -10.76 -9.95
CA HIS A 294 -30.84 -9.92 -9.42
C HIS A 294 -30.61 -9.46 -7.96
N LYS A 295 -29.89 -10.23 -7.15
CA LYS A 295 -29.56 -9.88 -5.76
C LYS A 295 -28.48 -8.81 -5.66
N TRP A 296 -27.80 -8.51 -6.77
CA TRP A 296 -26.66 -7.62 -6.83
C TRP A 296 -26.89 -6.37 -7.71
N GLU A 297 -28.14 -6.09 -8.09
CA GLU A 297 -28.49 -4.96 -8.97
C GLU A 297 -28.08 -3.60 -8.39
N GLU A 298 -28.19 -3.43 -7.07
CA GLU A 298 -27.83 -2.18 -6.38
C GLU A 298 -26.32 -2.00 -6.19
N VAL A 299 -25.52 -3.06 -6.37
CA VAL A 299 -24.07 -3.00 -6.18
C VAL A 299 -23.42 -2.49 -7.48
N PRO A 300 -22.73 -1.33 -7.46
CA PRO A 300 -22.14 -0.79 -8.68
C PRO A 300 -21.05 -1.72 -9.21
N ARG A 301 -21.24 -2.24 -10.44
CA ARG A 301 -20.31 -3.14 -11.10
C ARG A 301 -18.99 -2.44 -11.40
N MET A 302 -17.91 -3.19 -11.29
CA MET A 302 -16.62 -2.79 -11.83
C MET A 302 -16.57 -3.08 -13.33
N SER A 303 -15.63 -2.43 -13.99
CA SER A 303 -15.35 -2.59 -15.41
C SER A 303 -14.01 -3.30 -15.62
N ARG A 304 -13.81 -3.82 -16.83
CA ARG A 304 -12.49 -4.35 -17.23
C ARG A 304 -11.37 -3.31 -17.10
N ALA A 305 -11.67 -2.02 -17.27
CA ALA A 305 -10.69 -0.93 -17.21
C ALA A 305 -10.18 -0.64 -15.78
N ASP A 306 -10.90 -1.12 -14.75
CA ASP A 306 -10.44 -1.02 -13.37
C ASP A 306 -9.23 -1.94 -13.09
N TRP A 307 -8.97 -2.92 -13.95
CA TRP A 307 -7.93 -3.92 -13.78
C TRP A 307 -6.74 -3.66 -14.69
N ASN A 308 -5.53 -3.83 -14.15
CA ASN A 308 -4.31 -3.73 -14.92
C ASN A 308 -3.81 -5.13 -15.34
N PHE A 309 -3.92 -5.42 -16.64
CA PHE A 309 -3.45 -6.69 -17.23
C PHE A 309 -2.04 -6.61 -17.83
N SER A 310 -1.46 -5.42 -17.95
CA SER A 310 -0.15 -5.23 -18.57
C SER A 310 0.95 -5.84 -17.70
N GLY A 311 1.88 -6.55 -18.35
CA GLY A 311 3.01 -7.21 -17.68
C GLY A 311 2.64 -8.33 -16.70
N LEU A 312 1.38 -8.80 -16.69
CA LEU A 312 0.97 -9.89 -15.80
C LEU A 312 1.49 -11.24 -16.29
N ARG A 313 2.08 -12.00 -15.36
CA ARG A 313 2.31 -13.43 -15.58
C ARG A 313 0.95 -14.15 -15.66
N PRO A 314 0.73 -15.09 -16.60
CA PRO A 314 -0.56 -15.77 -16.76
C PRO A 314 -1.13 -16.37 -15.46
N LEU A 315 -0.27 -16.99 -14.64
CA LEU A 315 -0.67 -17.56 -13.33
C LEU A 315 -1.15 -16.52 -12.32
N ASN A 316 -0.87 -15.23 -12.53
CA ASN A 316 -1.28 -14.13 -11.66
C ASN A 316 -2.53 -13.41 -12.17
N HIS A 317 -3.17 -13.91 -13.24
CA HIS A 317 -4.33 -13.27 -13.83
C HIS A 317 -5.47 -13.11 -12.80
N PRO A 318 -6.14 -11.94 -12.72
CA PRO A 318 -7.18 -11.68 -11.71
C PRO A 318 -8.29 -12.73 -11.66
N VAL A 319 -8.74 -13.24 -12.81
CA VAL A 319 -9.75 -14.32 -12.89
C VAL A 319 -9.35 -15.56 -12.07
N ARG A 320 -8.08 -15.98 -12.11
CA ARG A 320 -7.59 -17.11 -11.30
C ARG A 320 -7.52 -16.76 -9.82
N ARG A 321 -7.07 -15.54 -9.52
CA ARG A 321 -6.89 -15.05 -8.14
C ARG A 321 -8.23 -14.85 -7.43
N LEU A 322 -9.29 -14.50 -8.16
CA LEU A 322 -10.65 -14.46 -7.64
C LEU A 322 -11.19 -15.86 -7.31
N CYS A 323 -10.79 -16.90 -8.05
CA CYS A 323 -11.12 -18.28 -7.67
C CYS A 323 -10.50 -18.64 -6.32
N ALA A 324 -9.23 -18.29 -6.11
CA ALA A 324 -8.58 -18.48 -4.82
C ALA A 324 -9.34 -17.73 -3.70
N LEU A 325 -9.66 -16.45 -3.91
CA LEU A 325 -10.41 -15.64 -2.94
C LEU A 325 -11.78 -16.24 -2.60
N ALA A 326 -12.48 -16.78 -3.60
CA ALA A 326 -13.76 -17.45 -3.39
C ALA A 326 -13.62 -18.70 -2.51
N GLN A 327 -12.59 -19.52 -2.74
CA GLN A 327 -12.32 -20.70 -1.91
C GLN A 327 -11.97 -20.32 -0.47
N TYR A 328 -11.20 -19.25 -0.25
CA TYR A 328 -10.94 -18.72 1.10
C TYR A 328 -12.23 -18.26 1.79
N ALA A 329 -13.09 -17.52 1.08
CA ALA A 329 -14.33 -16.98 1.65
C ALA A 329 -15.30 -18.11 2.04
N ALA A 330 -15.49 -19.09 1.15
CA ALA A 330 -16.41 -20.21 1.37
C ALA A 330 -15.93 -21.18 2.47
N SER A 331 -14.62 -21.32 2.69
CA SER A 331 -14.09 -22.25 3.70
C SER A 331 -14.22 -21.76 5.15
N GLY A 332 -14.80 -20.57 5.38
CA GLY A 332 -14.84 -19.92 6.69
C GLY A 332 -13.49 -19.43 7.20
N PHE A 333 -12.44 -19.37 6.36
CA PHE A 333 -11.07 -19.01 6.74
C PHE A 333 -10.98 -17.70 7.53
N PHE A 334 -11.79 -16.71 7.14
CA PHE A 334 -11.78 -15.37 7.73
C PHE A 334 -12.55 -15.27 9.06
N ASN A 335 -13.40 -16.24 9.37
CA ASN A 335 -14.19 -16.30 10.59
C ASN A 335 -13.52 -17.16 11.68
N ASP A 336 -12.53 -17.97 11.31
CA ASP A 336 -11.77 -18.77 12.25
C ASP A 336 -10.89 -17.85 13.11
N ALA A 337 -11.02 -17.98 14.43
CA ALA A 337 -10.16 -17.31 15.40
C ALA A 337 -8.66 -17.60 15.16
N LEU A 338 -8.38 -18.69 14.43
CA LEU A 338 -7.07 -19.15 14.01
C LEU A 338 -6.84 -18.99 12.50
N ALA A 339 -6.97 -17.76 11.98
CA ALA A 339 -6.30 -17.35 10.73
C ALA A 339 -4.74 -17.52 10.77
N THR A 340 -4.22 -18.32 11.71
CA THR A 340 -2.86 -18.81 11.90
C THR A 340 -2.48 -19.93 10.94
N ARG A 341 -3.44 -20.58 10.27
CA ARG A 341 -3.14 -21.58 9.25
C ARG A 341 -2.69 -20.90 7.95
N SER A 342 -1.38 -20.82 7.75
CA SER A 342 -0.78 -20.46 6.46
C SER A 342 -1.20 -21.38 5.30
N ALA A 343 -1.85 -22.51 5.61
CA ALA A 343 -2.33 -23.49 4.66
C ALA A 343 -3.77 -23.16 4.21
N VAL A 344 -3.88 -22.88 2.93
CA VAL A 344 -5.11 -22.51 2.21
C VAL A 344 -5.83 -23.78 1.77
N PRO A 345 -7.17 -23.87 1.88
CA PRO A 345 -7.90 -24.88 1.16
C PRO A 345 -7.87 -24.56 -0.34
N GLN A 346 -6.92 -25.13 -1.09
CA GLN A 346 -6.94 -25.12 -2.56
C GLN A 346 -7.72 -26.35 -3.04
N ARG A 347 -9.04 -26.19 -3.19
CA ARG A 347 -9.88 -27.23 -3.79
C ARG A 347 -9.54 -27.32 -5.28
N SER A 348 -9.46 -28.55 -5.81
CA SER A 348 -9.26 -28.77 -7.25
C SER A 348 -10.36 -28.07 -8.05
N CYS A 349 -9.99 -27.42 -9.15
CA CYS A 349 -10.90 -26.70 -10.04
C CYS A 349 -10.30 -26.56 -11.44
N PHE A 350 -11.05 -25.99 -12.37
CA PHE A 350 -10.55 -25.68 -13.72
C PHE A 350 -9.18 -24.97 -13.71
N TRP A 351 -8.97 -24.02 -12.80
CA TRP A 351 -7.72 -23.27 -12.74
C TRP A 351 -6.54 -24.04 -12.16
N THR A 352 -6.75 -25.17 -11.47
CA THR A 352 -5.64 -26.02 -11.03
C THR A 352 -5.03 -26.83 -12.18
N GLU A 353 -5.73 -26.91 -13.31
CA GLU A 353 -5.30 -27.65 -14.50
C GLU A 353 -5.06 -26.74 -15.71
N HIS A 354 -5.65 -25.53 -15.76
CA HIS A 354 -5.58 -24.65 -16.93
C HIS A 354 -4.97 -23.30 -16.57
N ILE A 355 -3.93 -22.86 -17.28
CA ILE A 355 -3.27 -21.56 -17.02
C ILE A 355 -4.20 -20.37 -17.39
N GLY A 356 -5.08 -20.54 -18.37
CA GLY A 356 -5.99 -19.53 -18.88
C GLY A 356 -7.12 -20.17 -19.66
N TRP A 357 -8.06 -19.36 -20.16
CA TRP A 357 -9.17 -19.82 -21.00
C TRP A 357 -8.73 -20.45 -22.33
N THR A 358 -7.51 -20.16 -22.76
CA THR A 358 -6.86 -20.73 -23.93
C THR A 358 -5.50 -21.26 -23.53
N GLY A 359 -5.09 -22.39 -24.09
CA GLY A 359 -3.71 -22.87 -23.99
C GLY A 359 -3.61 -24.21 -23.28
N THR A 360 -2.42 -24.47 -22.75
CA THR A 360 -1.97 -25.77 -22.28
C THR A 360 -2.51 -26.12 -20.91
N GLU A 361 -3.06 -27.32 -20.78
CA GLU A 361 -3.35 -27.99 -19.51
C GLU A 361 -2.03 -28.31 -18.80
N LYS A 362 -1.82 -27.71 -17.63
CA LYS A 362 -0.68 -27.94 -16.75
C LYS A 362 -1.11 -27.76 -15.29
N PRO A 363 -0.78 -28.71 -14.41
CA PRO A 363 -0.97 -28.55 -12.98
C PRO A 363 -0.36 -27.24 -12.48
N ALA A 364 -1.20 -26.40 -11.88
CA ALA A 364 -0.81 -25.08 -11.40
C ALA A 364 -1.59 -24.68 -10.16
N GLU A 365 -0.90 -24.54 -9.03
CA GLU A 365 -1.50 -24.06 -7.78
C GLU A 365 -2.23 -22.72 -8.00
N LEU A 366 -3.39 -22.57 -7.35
CA LEU A 366 -4.12 -21.30 -7.33
C LEU A 366 -3.26 -20.22 -6.67
N VAL A 367 -2.57 -20.55 -5.58
CA VAL A 367 -1.65 -19.66 -4.87
C VAL A 367 -0.35 -20.40 -4.56
N GLY A 368 0.75 -20.01 -5.22
CA GLY A 368 2.05 -20.65 -5.04
C GLY A 368 2.68 -20.38 -3.68
N LYS A 369 3.54 -21.29 -3.20
CA LYS A 369 4.29 -21.18 -1.92
C LYS A 369 4.88 -19.78 -1.64
N GLY A 370 5.56 -19.19 -2.63
CA GLY A 370 6.16 -17.86 -2.45
C GLY A 370 5.14 -16.75 -2.20
N ARG A 371 3.95 -16.84 -2.81
CA ARG A 371 2.85 -15.90 -2.56
C ARG A 371 2.21 -16.14 -1.20
N LEU A 372 2.08 -17.39 -0.77
CA LEU A 372 1.62 -17.73 0.58
C LEU A 372 2.55 -17.17 1.65
N GLN A 373 3.87 -17.30 1.47
CA GLN A 373 4.86 -16.71 2.37
C GLN A 373 4.73 -15.17 2.42
N ALA A 374 4.57 -14.52 1.26
CA ALA A 374 4.37 -13.08 1.20
C ALA A 374 3.07 -12.64 1.91
N MET A 375 1.95 -13.36 1.72
CA MET A 375 0.67 -13.10 2.39
C MET A 375 0.78 -13.32 3.89
N ALA A 376 1.43 -14.39 4.32
CA ALA A 376 1.63 -14.67 5.73
C ALA A 376 2.51 -13.60 6.41
N MET A 377 3.56 -13.10 5.75
CA MET A 377 4.38 -12.01 6.27
C MET A 377 3.65 -10.66 6.30
N ASN A 378 2.90 -10.35 5.23
CA ASN A 378 2.38 -9.00 4.99
C ASN A 378 0.93 -8.77 5.43
N VAL A 379 0.18 -9.85 5.70
CA VAL A 379 -1.25 -9.82 6.06
C VAL A 379 -1.50 -10.60 7.35
N PHE A 380 -1.17 -11.90 7.38
CA PHE A 380 -1.57 -12.76 8.50
C PHE A 380 -0.78 -12.51 9.78
N ALA A 381 0.54 -12.31 9.71
CA ALA A 381 1.34 -11.94 10.87
C ALA A 381 0.89 -10.57 11.45
N PRO A 382 0.75 -9.48 10.66
CA PRO A 382 0.17 -8.22 11.16
C PRO A 382 -1.23 -8.37 11.79
N PHE A 383 -2.09 -9.22 11.23
CA PHE A 383 -3.42 -9.48 11.78
C PHE A 383 -3.36 -10.17 13.15
N ARG A 384 -2.53 -11.20 13.29
CA ARG A 384 -2.33 -11.88 14.58
C ARG A 384 -1.73 -10.94 15.62
N LEU A 385 -0.72 -10.16 15.25
CA LEU A 385 -0.10 -9.18 16.15
C LEU A 385 -1.08 -8.07 16.56
N ALA A 386 -1.95 -7.64 15.65
CA ALA A 386 -3.00 -6.67 15.96
C ALA A 386 -4.04 -7.22 16.94
N LYS A 387 -4.23 -8.55 16.98
CA LYS A 387 -5.02 -9.27 17.98
C LYS A 387 -4.29 -9.55 19.29
N GLY A 388 -3.02 -9.14 19.41
CA GLY A 388 -2.18 -9.40 20.59
C GLY A 388 -1.53 -10.79 20.63
N ASP A 389 -1.55 -11.54 19.52
CA ASP A 389 -0.90 -12.85 19.44
C ASP A 389 0.60 -12.71 19.13
N ALA A 390 1.41 -12.59 20.19
CA ALA A 390 2.86 -12.47 20.12
C ALA A 390 3.56 -13.68 19.46
N SER A 391 2.95 -14.87 19.49
CA SER A 391 3.53 -16.08 18.88
C SER A 391 3.66 -15.97 17.36
N ALA A 392 3.02 -14.98 16.73
CA ALA A 392 3.23 -14.64 15.33
C ALA A 392 4.67 -14.24 15.00
N LEU A 393 5.45 -13.73 15.97
CA LEU A 393 6.87 -13.39 15.78
C LEU A 393 7.79 -14.61 15.75
N GLU A 394 7.39 -15.73 16.35
CA GLU A 394 8.23 -16.93 16.44
C GLU A 394 8.48 -17.58 15.07
N HIS A 395 7.52 -17.45 14.15
CA HIS A 395 7.52 -18.15 12.87
C HIS A 395 7.21 -17.21 11.70
N LEU A 396 8.03 -16.17 11.52
CA LEU A 396 7.88 -15.24 10.40
C LEU A 396 8.33 -15.90 9.07
N PRO A 397 7.46 -15.94 8.05
CA PRO A 397 7.76 -16.61 6.81
C PRO A 397 8.71 -15.78 5.95
N LEU A 398 9.75 -16.44 5.44
CA LEU A 398 10.72 -15.84 4.56
C LEU A 398 10.15 -15.67 3.14
N GLU A 399 9.69 -14.47 2.79
CA GLU A 399 9.15 -14.20 1.44
C GLU A 399 10.25 -14.17 0.36
N PRO A 400 9.95 -14.57 -0.89
CA PRO A 400 10.91 -14.49 -1.99
C PRO A 400 11.43 -13.06 -2.23
N THR A 401 12.66 -12.92 -2.72
CA THR A 401 13.24 -11.61 -3.05
C THR A 401 12.51 -10.97 -4.24
N ASN A 402 12.33 -9.65 -4.17
CA ASN A 402 11.74 -8.84 -5.24
C ASN A 402 12.76 -7.78 -5.72
N SER A 403 12.36 -6.93 -6.68
CA SER A 403 13.25 -5.89 -7.23
C SER A 403 13.68 -4.90 -6.16
N ILE A 404 12.77 -4.42 -5.32
CA ILE A 404 13.04 -3.49 -4.21
C ILE A 404 14.08 -4.06 -3.24
N ILE A 405 13.94 -5.33 -2.84
CA ILE A 405 14.91 -5.99 -1.95
C ILE A 405 16.30 -6.04 -2.60
N ARG A 406 16.38 -6.43 -3.88
CA ARG A 406 17.66 -6.53 -4.59
C ARG A 406 18.32 -5.18 -4.81
N GLU A 407 17.53 -4.20 -5.20
CA GLU A 407 17.97 -2.82 -5.43
C GLU A 407 18.48 -2.21 -4.12
N THR A 408 17.72 -2.30 -3.04
CA THR A 408 18.16 -1.77 -1.74
C THR A 408 19.42 -2.46 -1.23
N ALA A 409 19.51 -3.79 -1.36
CA ALA A 409 20.70 -4.52 -0.96
C ALA A 409 21.93 -4.11 -1.80
N TYR A 410 21.75 -3.91 -3.11
CA TYR A 410 22.79 -3.39 -3.99
C TYR A 410 23.22 -1.98 -3.58
N THR A 411 22.27 -1.07 -3.34
CA THR A 411 22.55 0.32 -2.94
C THR A 411 23.25 0.40 -1.58
N LEU A 412 22.93 -0.48 -0.63
CA LEU A 412 23.54 -0.46 0.70
C LEU A 412 24.92 -1.12 0.75
N PHE A 413 25.11 -2.21 0.02
CA PHE A 413 26.22 -3.14 0.23
C PHE A 413 27.11 -3.37 -1.00
N GLY A 414 26.71 -2.87 -2.16
CA GLY A 414 27.41 -3.08 -3.43
C GLY A 414 27.10 -4.40 -4.13
N PRO A 415 27.74 -4.66 -5.29
CA PRO A 415 27.45 -5.83 -6.13
C PRO A 415 27.78 -7.17 -5.47
N ASP A 416 28.84 -7.24 -4.66
CA ASP A 416 29.40 -8.49 -4.14
C ASP A 416 28.92 -8.86 -2.73
N HIS A 417 27.80 -8.28 -2.29
CA HIS A 417 27.28 -8.51 -0.95
C HIS A 417 26.74 -9.92 -0.74
N SER A 418 26.87 -10.43 0.48
CA SER A 418 26.35 -11.74 0.84
C SER A 418 24.84 -11.69 1.13
N PRO A 419 24.00 -12.53 0.48
CA PRO A 419 22.59 -12.65 0.84
C PRO A 419 22.33 -13.14 2.28
N LYS A 420 23.37 -13.60 2.99
CA LYS A 420 23.28 -13.95 4.42
C LYS A 420 22.95 -12.75 5.30
N LEU A 421 23.24 -11.52 4.85
CA LEU A 421 22.92 -10.28 5.56
C LEU A 421 21.41 -10.07 5.72
N TYR A 422 20.59 -10.63 4.84
CA TYR A 422 19.13 -10.53 4.87
C TYR A 422 18.45 -11.90 4.73
N CYS A 423 18.98 -12.88 5.48
CA CYS A 423 18.49 -14.26 5.46
C CYS A 423 17.19 -14.47 6.27
N THR A 424 16.80 -13.53 7.12
CA THR A 424 15.58 -13.56 7.92
C THR A 424 14.43 -12.80 7.25
N ALA A 425 13.20 -13.08 7.71
CA ALA A 425 12.01 -12.39 7.22
C ALA A 425 12.02 -10.90 7.57
N LEU A 426 12.44 -10.56 8.79
CA LEU A 426 12.55 -9.19 9.26
C LEU A 426 13.64 -8.42 8.53
N ALA A 427 14.85 -8.97 8.33
CA ALA A 427 15.89 -8.27 7.57
C ALA A 427 15.46 -7.97 6.12
N ARG A 428 14.70 -8.87 5.47
CA ARG A 428 14.09 -8.57 4.15
C ARG A 428 13.03 -7.49 4.21
N GLN A 429 12.18 -7.48 5.24
CA GLN A 429 11.27 -6.36 5.49
C GLN A 429 12.04 -5.06 5.74
N GLY A 430 13.18 -5.13 6.43
CA GLY A 430 14.04 -3.99 6.72
C GLY A 430 14.62 -3.34 5.48
N LEU A 431 15.06 -4.14 4.50
CA LEU A 431 15.45 -3.61 3.19
C LEU A 431 14.28 -2.86 2.52
N ILE A 432 13.06 -3.39 2.59
CA ILE A 432 11.90 -2.68 2.04
C ILE A 432 11.59 -1.41 2.85
N GLN A 433 11.79 -1.41 4.17
CA GLN A 433 11.59 -0.23 5.00
C GLN A 433 12.59 0.87 4.64
N ILE A 434 13.87 0.54 4.61
CA ILE A 434 14.96 1.44 4.22
C ILE A 434 14.74 1.99 2.81
N PHE A 435 14.24 1.16 1.89
CA PHE A 435 13.87 1.65 0.56
C PHE A 435 12.87 2.80 0.63
N ASN A 436 11.78 2.62 1.38
CA ASN A 436 10.71 3.61 1.45
C ASN A 436 11.14 4.86 2.23
N ASP A 437 11.87 4.68 3.33
CA ASP A 437 12.18 5.77 4.24
C ASP A 437 13.39 6.58 3.77
N LEU A 438 14.36 5.94 3.11
CA LEU A 438 15.67 6.55 2.79
C LEU A 438 16.00 6.60 1.30
N LEU A 439 15.72 5.54 0.53
CA LEU A 439 16.08 5.54 -0.92
C LEU A 439 15.08 6.35 -1.73
N LEU A 440 13.78 6.27 -1.42
CA LEU A 440 12.79 7.07 -2.12
C LEU A 440 12.87 8.57 -1.78
N THR A 441 13.51 8.93 -0.68
CA THR A 441 13.54 10.28 -0.09
C THR A 441 14.90 10.96 -0.18
N GLY A 442 15.92 10.31 -0.76
CA GLY A 442 17.27 10.88 -0.87
C GLY A 442 18.06 10.91 0.43
N ARG A 443 17.62 10.20 1.48
CA ARG A 443 18.15 10.26 2.84
C ARG A 443 19.11 9.10 3.18
N ILE A 444 19.65 8.43 2.16
CA ILE A 444 20.47 7.23 2.34
C ILE A 444 21.76 7.46 3.14
N ASP A 445 22.28 8.69 3.13
CA ASP A 445 23.46 9.08 3.90
C ASP A 445 23.24 9.07 5.41
N GLU A 446 21.99 9.04 5.90
CA GLU A 446 21.68 8.90 7.33
C GLU A 446 22.06 7.52 7.90
N LEU A 447 22.41 6.56 7.05
CA LEU A 447 22.94 5.27 7.47
C LEU A 447 24.47 5.23 7.63
N LYS A 448 25.20 6.22 7.10
CA LYS A 448 26.65 6.37 7.31
C LYS A 448 26.94 6.56 8.80
#